data_AF-A0A9X5C6I1-F1
#
_entry.id   AF-A0A9X5C6I1-F1
#
_cell.length_a   1.000
_cell.length_b   1.000
_cell.length_c   1.000
_cell.angle_alpha   90.00
_cell.angle_beta   90.00
_cell.angle_gamma   90.00
#
_symmetry.space_group_name_H-M   'P 1'
#
loop_
_entity.id
_entity.type
_entity.pdbx_description
1 polymer ?
#
loop_
_entity_poly.entity_id
_entity_poly.type
_entity_poly.pdbx_seq_one_letter_code
_entity_poly.pdbx_strand_id
1 'polypeptide(L)' 'MGTYINPGNAAFREAVNSRIYIDKSKLITYTNSVLNTTQKNICVSRPRRFGKSMSADMLVAY' A
#
# COMPACT_ATOMS: atom_id res chain seq x y z
N MET A 1 -5.28 32.56 -8.54
CA MET A 1 -6.02 32.76 -7.28
C MET A 1 -6.44 31.37 -6.77
N GLY A 2 -5.89 30.74 -5.74
CA GLY A 2 -4.65 30.93 -4.97
C GLY A 2 -4.07 29.53 -4.71
N THR A 3 -2.74 29.42 -4.64
CA THR A 3 -2.05 28.15 -4.44
C THR A 3 -2.29 27.69 -3.01
N TYR A 4 -3.11 26.66 -2.83
CA TYR A 4 -3.35 26.08 -1.51
C TYR A 4 -2.08 25.32 -1.08
N ILE A 5 -1.22 25.99 -0.33
CA ILE A 5 -0.04 25.36 0.28
C ILE A 5 -0.59 24.52 1.43
N ASN A 6 -0.76 23.21 1.17
CA ASN A 6 -1.27 22.20 2.09
C ASN A 6 -2.80 22.18 2.31
N PRO A 7 -3.59 21.59 1.39
CA PRO A 7 -5.05 21.40 1.55
C PRO A 7 -5.46 20.43 2.68
N GLY A 8 -4.51 20.01 3.51
CA GLY A 8 -4.72 19.01 4.55
C GLY A 8 -5.04 17.64 3.97
N ASN A 9 -5.43 16.72 4.86
CA ASN A 9 -5.61 15.30 4.54
C ASN A 9 -7.08 14.91 4.34
N ALA A 10 -7.98 15.86 4.02
CA ALA A 10 -9.40 15.59 3.88
C ALA A 10 -9.70 14.53 2.80
N ALA A 11 -9.08 14.66 1.62
CA ALA A 11 -9.20 13.69 0.54
C ALA A 11 -8.64 12.31 0.91
N PHE A 12 -7.55 12.26 1.69
CA PHE A 12 -7.03 11.00 2.21
C PHE A 12 -7.99 10.36 3.21
N ARG A 13 -8.59 11.15 4.10
CA ARG A 13 -9.57 10.68 5.09
C ARG A 13 -10.84 10.18 4.43
N GLU A 14 -11.31 10.85 3.38
CA GLU A 14 -12.41 10.39 2.54
C GLU A 14 -12.08 9.08 1.82
N ALA A 15 -10.87 8.97 1.24
CA ALA A 15 -10.41 7.75 0.60
C ALA A 15 -10.38 6.58 1.58
N VAL A 16 -9.77 6.74 2.78
CA VAL A 16 -9.71 5.70 3.82
C VAL A 16 -11.11 5.26 4.30
N ASN A 17 -12.04 6.20 4.40
CA ASN A 17 -13.41 5.92 4.81
C ASN A 17 -14.27 5.26 3.70
N SER A 18 -13.77 5.22 2.46
CA SER A 18 -14.50 4.64 1.34
C SER A 18 -14.49 3.11 1.39
N ARG A 19 -15.62 2.49 1.04
CA ARG A 19 -15.76 1.02 1.02
C ARG A 19 -14.78 0.31 0.07
N ILE A 20 -14.26 1.01 -0.93
CA ILE A 20 -13.31 0.46 -1.90
C ILE A 20 -11.85 0.56 -1.43
N TYR A 21 -11.59 1.26 -0.33
CA TYR A 21 -10.24 1.38 0.20
C TYR A 21 -9.82 0.08 0.85
N ILE A 22 -8.67 -0.43 0.40
CA ILE A 22 -8.03 -1.61 0.95
C ILE A 22 -6.73 -1.15 1.57
N ASP A 23 -6.64 -1.27 2.88
CA ASP A 23 -5.41 -1.04 3.61
C ASP A 23 -4.38 -2.12 3.23
N LYS A 24 -3.31 -1.68 2.56
CA LYS A 24 -2.21 -2.53 2.10
C LYS A 24 -1.11 -2.70 3.14
N SER A 25 -1.11 -1.94 4.24
CA SER A 25 -0.09 -2.01 5.29
C SER A 25 -0.02 -3.41 5.93
N LYS A 26 -1.14 -4.15 5.94
CA LYS A 26 -1.18 -5.56 6.37
C LYS A 26 -0.21 -6.48 5.63
N LEU A 27 0.21 -6.12 4.42
CA LEU A 27 1.25 -6.85 3.69
C LEU A 27 2.60 -6.81 4.43
N ILE A 28 2.92 -5.71 5.11
CA ILE A 28 4.15 -5.56 5.89
C ILE A 28 4.20 -6.62 7.00
N THR A 29 3.11 -6.75 7.76
CA THR A 29 3.00 -7.74 8.84
C THR A 29 3.24 -9.17 8.33
N TYR A 30 2.64 -9.52 7.19
CA TYR A 30 2.84 -10.83 6.58
C TYR A 30 4.28 -11.02 6.09
N THR A 31 4.83 -10.06 5.34
CA THR A 31 6.21 -10.12 4.83
C THR A 31 7.23 -10.27 5.96
N ASN A 32 7.07 -9.53 7.07
CA ASN A 32 7.92 -9.63 8.25
C ASN A 32 7.87 -11.02 8.88
N SER A 33 6.71 -11.68 8.90
CA SER A 33 6.57 -13.03 9.46
C SER A 33 7.34 -14.10 8.69
N VAL A 34 7.56 -13.90 7.38
CA VAL A 34 8.23 -14.87 6.51
C VAL A 34 9.68 -14.51 6.13
N LEU A 35 10.12 -13.28 6.43
CA LEU A 35 11.38 -12.69 5.94
C LEU A 35 12.63 -13.53 6.25
N ASN A 36 12.65 -14.22 7.39
CA ASN A 36 13.76 -15.06 7.84
C ASN A 36 13.43 -16.57 7.83
N THR A 37 12.51 -16.97 6.97
CA THR A 37 12.07 -18.36 6.84
C THR A 37 12.42 -18.92 5.47
N THR A 38 12.25 -20.23 5.29
CA THR A 38 12.34 -20.88 3.97
C THR A 38 11.28 -20.37 2.99
N GLN A 39 10.23 -19.71 3.48
CA GLN A 39 9.12 -19.15 2.69
C GLN A 39 9.30 -17.66 2.35
N LYS A 40 10.51 -17.09 2.49
CA LYS A 40 10.80 -15.68 2.22
C LYS A 40 10.50 -15.20 0.79
N ASN A 41 10.36 -16.11 -0.18
CA ASN A 41 10.09 -15.79 -1.57
C ASN A 41 8.58 -15.68 -1.82
N ILE A 42 8.08 -14.47 -2.08
CA ILE A 42 6.65 -14.19 -2.30
C ILE A 42 6.41 -13.88 -3.79
N CYS A 43 5.40 -14.52 -4.39
CA CYS A 43 4.94 -14.24 -5.76
C CYS A 43 3.51 -13.69 -5.75
N VAL A 44 3.28 -12.57 -6.45
CA VAL A 44 1.95 -11.94 -6.58
C VAL A 44 1.51 -11.94 -8.05
N SER A 45 0.78 -12.98 -8.46
CA SER A 45 0.16 -13.07 -9.79
C SER A 45 -1.25 -12.47 -9.77
N ARG A 46 -1.39 -11.23 -10.24
CA ARG A 46 -2.70 -10.56 -10.39
C ARG A 46 -2.79 -9.81 -11.72
N PRO A 47 -3.99 -9.48 -12.23
CA PRO A 47 -4.17 -8.75 -13.49
C PRO A 47 -3.42 -7.41 -13.57
N ARG A 48 -3.31 -6.88 -14.79
CA ARG A 48 -2.74 -5.54 -15.04
C ARG A 48 -3.49 -4.48 -14.21
N ARG A 49 -2.78 -3.44 -13.75
CA ARG A 49 -3.30 -2.34 -12.90
C ARG A 49 -3.85 -2.75 -11.52
N PHE A 50 -3.59 -3.96 -11.05
CA PHE A 50 -3.93 -4.38 -9.68
C PHE A 50 -3.04 -3.73 -8.58
N GLY A 51 -2.19 -2.76 -8.91
CA GLY A 51 -1.36 -2.03 -7.94
C GLY A 51 -0.23 -2.86 -7.31
N LYS A 52 0.28 -3.87 -8.02
CA LYS A 52 1.39 -4.74 -7.58
C LYS A 52 2.70 -3.97 -7.38
N SER A 53 3.11 -3.18 -8.37
CA SER A 53 4.36 -2.39 -8.31
C SER A 53 4.34 -1.41 -7.14
N MET A 54 3.24 -0.66 -6.98
CA MET A 54 3.05 0.25 -5.83
C MET A 54 3.17 -0.46 -4.48
N SER A 55 2.64 -1.68 -4.36
CA SER A 55 2.77 -2.46 -3.13
C SER A 55 4.23 -2.89 -2.87
N ALA A 56 4.99 -3.21 -3.93
CA ALA A 56 6.41 -3.52 -3.80
C ALA A 56 7.23 -2.28 -3.41
N ASP A 57 6.98 -1.13 -4.04
CA ASP A 57 7.65 0.13 -3.71
C ASP A 57 7.37 0.53 -2.25
N MET A 58 6.14 0.36 -1.77
CA MET A 58 5.77 0.58 -0.37
C MET A 58 6.52 -0.36 0.58
N LEU A 59 6.67 -1.64 0.23
CA LEU A 59 7.43 -2.60 1.05
C LEU A 59 8.94 -2.32 1.08
N VAL A 60 9.49 -1.71 0.02
CA VAL A 60 10.92 -1.33 -0.05
C VAL A 60 11.21 -0.05 0.72
N ALA A 61 10.23 0.87 0.77
CA ALA A 61 10.36 2.14 1.49
C ALA A 61 10.13 2.01 3.01
N TYR A 62 9.42 0.97 3.43
CA TYR A 62 9.27 0.58 4.83
C TYR A 62 10.55 -0.07 5.36
#